data_AF-A0A830GL82-F1
#
_entry.id   AF-A0A830GL82-F1
#
_cell.length_a   1.000
_cell.length_b   1.000
_cell.length_c   1.000
_cell.angle_alpha   90.00
_cell.angle_beta   90.00
_cell.angle_gamma   90.00
#
_symmetry.space_group_name_H-M   'P 1'
#
loop_
_entity.id
_entity.type
_entity.pdbx_description
1 polymer ?
#
loop_
_entity_poly.entity_id
_entity_poly.type
_entity_poly.pdbx_seq_one_letter_code
_entity_poly.pdbx_strand_id
1 'polypeptide(L)'
;MYGDGTDFGISFTIDSDSVSLSPIGEYQVLDLEGPVVIVGDADASYRVVPTGDESDESEDLRALSVDEIRAALSELSDDDDFQSIVDNCPTNTPLVYDDIDYLTRHLPTTSLQQCKELSEDTPFKKELLLQVAYVERQNSLVGHSDNVLEYYLEQRDEIAEKLRSADEIDSEIERSFFSYLLLASALIEELTTETVLNELFREEARLDSITEHVRSMGHAKRLQKLCDIQILTGGDHGSLVDVKDRRNNLVHDAQTRAGLNELESRREVADILEQTDRCASVLLAISGKNIESVIAKRGCEPYIDHAQSEAIADTITTWEREQEDQLNALRSCDRANLEDLRWDVEESNPGNYDITDGFDFEGFDDQELYNILMHFVEAAEEAFLDRIDADANESNLDRFDFALLVLLCGGHSYEDIARWLDTDEKYVQRKENVIAWRASKFEKDLVEEIPRPENPIWPSEVAEDEGDTC
;
A
#
# COMPACT_ATOMS: atom_id res chain seq x y z
N MET A 1 -52.37 -3.14 -3.61
CA MET A 1 -51.61 -2.07 -2.94
C MET A 1 -50.15 -2.46 -3.11
N TYR A 2 -49.41 -1.62 -3.82
CA TYR A 2 -48.00 -1.82 -4.14
C TYR A 2 -47.17 -1.72 -2.86
N GLY A 3 -46.40 -2.76 -2.56
CA GLY A 3 -45.22 -2.65 -1.69
C GLY A 3 -44.04 -2.49 -2.63
N ASP A 4 -43.62 -1.24 -2.83
CA ASP A 4 -42.38 -0.90 -3.53
C ASP A 4 -41.33 -0.67 -2.45
N GLY A 5 -40.83 -1.78 -1.90
CA GLY A 5 -39.62 -1.78 -1.09
C GLY A 5 -38.45 -2.01 -2.03
N THR A 6 -38.02 -0.98 -2.74
CA THR A 6 -36.71 -0.99 -3.39
C THR A 6 -35.67 -0.89 -2.29
N ASP A 7 -34.98 -2.00 -2.06
CA ASP A 7 -33.74 -2.08 -1.31
C ASP A 7 -32.77 -1.01 -1.84
N PHE A 8 -32.53 0.04 -1.07
CA PHE A 8 -31.53 1.06 -1.40
C PHE A 8 -30.16 0.53 -0.97
N GLY A 9 -29.59 -0.35 -1.78
CA GLY A 9 -28.20 -0.79 -1.61
C GLY A 9 -27.26 0.24 -2.22
N ILE A 10 -26.59 1.04 -1.38
CA ILE A 10 -25.41 1.81 -1.80
C ILE A 10 -24.30 0.80 -2.08
N SER A 11 -23.77 0.82 -3.30
CA SER A 11 -22.71 -0.09 -3.75
C SER A 11 -21.38 0.66 -3.83
N PHE A 12 -20.56 0.53 -2.80
CA PHE A 12 -19.18 1.02 -2.87
C PHE A 12 -18.31 0.09 -3.70
N THR A 13 -17.30 0.67 -4.34
CA THR A 13 -16.32 -0.01 -5.19
C THR A 13 -15.14 -0.49 -4.36
N ILE A 14 -14.73 0.30 -3.35
CA ILE A 14 -13.63 -0.07 -2.45
C ILE A 14 -14.14 -1.12 -1.46
N ASP A 15 -13.48 -2.28 -1.42
CA ASP A 15 -13.63 -3.24 -0.34
C ASP A 15 -12.64 -2.88 0.78
N SER A 16 -13.13 -2.62 2.00
CA SER A 16 -12.26 -2.17 3.11
C SER A 16 -11.22 -3.22 3.47
N ASP A 17 -11.58 -4.49 3.31
CA ASP A 17 -10.76 -5.62 3.72
C ASP A 17 -9.72 -5.95 2.64
N SER A 18 -9.77 -5.27 1.49
CA SER A 18 -8.87 -5.47 0.35
C SER A 18 -7.84 -4.34 0.18
N VAL A 19 -7.76 -3.43 1.15
CA VAL A 19 -6.90 -2.25 1.08
C VAL A 19 -5.81 -2.35 2.15
N SER A 20 -4.55 -2.28 1.73
CA SER A 20 -3.43 -2.26 2.68
C SER A 20 -3.30 -0.90 3.35
N LEU A 21 -3.33 -0.95 4.69
CA LEU A 21 -3.07 0.17 5.60
C LEU A 21 -1.68 0.03 6.25
N SER A 22 -0.83 -0.86 5.74
CA SER A 22 0.47 -1.16 6.32
C SER A 22 1.45 -0.03 6.01
N PRO A 23 2.01 0.67 7.01
CA PRO A 23 3.18 1.52 6.77
C PRO A 23 4.30 0.65 6.17
N ILE A 24 4.99 1.16 5.15
CA ILE A 24 6.03 0.43 4.38
C ILE A 24 7.18 -0.09 5.26
N GLY A 25 7.32 0.42 6.50
CA GLY A 25 8.11 -0.27 7.52
C GLY A 25 7.99 0.39 8.90
N GLU A 26 8.10 -0.42 9.95
CA GLU A 26 8.22 0.06 11.32
C GLU A 26 9.63 -0.21 11.87
N TYR A 27 10.09 0.60 12.82
CA TYR A 27 11.23 0.22 13.66
C TYR A 27 10.77 -0.14 15.07
N GLN A 28 11.24 -1.26 15.58
CA GLN A 28 10.93 -1.75 16.92
C GLN A 28 12.15 -1.69 17.82
N VAL A 29 11.96 -1.19 19.05
CA VAL A 29 13.03 -1.19 20.07
C VAL A 29 12.73 -2.27 21.11
N LEU A 30 13.58 -3.30 21.15
CA LEU A 30 13.46 -4.46 22.03
C LEU A 30 14.63 -4.55 23.02
N ASP A 31 14.43 -5.28 24.12
CA ASP A 31 15.49 -5.64 25.08
C ASP A 31 15.94 -7.09 24.85
N LEU A 32 16.94 -7.28 23.99
CA LEU A 32 17.52 -8.57 23.60
C LEU A 32 18.98 -8.64 24.04
N GLU A 33 19.22 -9.10 25.27
CA GLU A 33 20.54 -9.06 25.94
C GLU A 33 21.15 -7.64 26.02
N GLY A 34 20.31 -6.61 25.91
CA GLY A 34 20.65 -5.20 25.70
C GLY A 34 19.68 -4.55 24.71
N PRO A 35 19.65 -3.21 24.60
CA PRO A 35 18.71 -2.55 23.71
C PRO A 35 19.10 -2.78 22.23
N VAL A 36 18.13 -3.21 21.43
CA VAL A 36 18.28 -3.48 20.00
C VAL A 36 17.20 -2.73 19.25
N VAL A 37 17.58 -2.08 18.16
CA VAL A 37 16.65 -1.48 17.20
C VAL A 37 16.54 -2.43 16.02
N ILE A 38 15.33 -2.90 15.74
CA ILE A 38 14.96 -3.63 14.52
C ILE A 38 14.37 -2.60 13.58
N VAL A 39 14.79 -2.56 12.33
CA VAL A 39 14.39 -1.53 11.37
C VAL A 39 13.77 -2.17 10.12
N GLY A 40 12.48 -1.93 9.89
CA GLY A 40 11.69 -2.52 8.80
C GLY A 40 11.33 -3.98 9.05
N ASP A 41 10.72 -4.61 8.04
CA ASP A 41 10.38 -6.05 8.03
C ASP A 41 11.60 -6.94 7.75
N ALA A 42 12.68 -6.35 7.23
CA ALA A 42 13.97 -7.02 7.14
C ALA A 42 14.52 -7.24 8.56
N ASP A 43 15.03 -8.44 8.86
CA ASP A 43 15.68 -8.89 10.10
C ASP A 43 16.99 -8.11 10.46
N ALA A 44 17.09 -6.84 10.08
CA ALA A 44 18.21 -5.96 10.32
C ALA A 44 18.21 -5.48 11.78
N SER A 45 18.78 -6.30 12.66
CA SER A 45 18.93 -5.96 14.09
C SER A 45 20.19 -5.12 14.32
N TYR A 46 20.03 -3.91 14.86
CA TYR A 46 21.12 -3.01 15.24
C TYR A 46 21.25 -2.92 16.75
N ARG A 47 22.37 -3.45 17.26
CA ARG A 47 22.74 -3.28 18.66
C ARG A 47 23.40 -1.92 18.84
N VAL A 48 22.76 -1.06 19.64
CA VAL A 48 23.29 0.28 19.95
C VAL A 48 24.43 0.12 20.94
N VAL A 49 25.65 0.38 20.46
CA VAL A 49 26.88 0.37 21.28
C VAL A 49 27.22 1.82 21.59
N PRO A 50 27.51 2.19 22.86
CA PRO A 50 27.89 3.55 23.22
C PRO A 50 29.03 4.05 22.34
N THR A 51 28.88 5.25 21.78
CA THR A 51 29.92 5.97 21.04
C THR A 51 30.98 6.46 22.02
N GLY A 52 32.12 5.77 22.03
CA GLY A 52 33.31 6.14 22.79
C GLY A 52 34.51 5.41 22.21
N ASP A 53 35.28 6.09 21.37
CA ASP A 53 36.50 5.53 20.79
C ASP A 53 37.54 5.23 21.87
N GLU A 54 38.24 4.12 21.65
CA GLU A 54 39.25 3.49 22.49
C GLU A 54 40.15 4.46 23.29
N SER A 55 40.08 4.43 24.63
CA SER A 55 41.27 4.28 25.50
C SER A 55 40.91 4.24 27.00
N ASP A 56 41.42 3.19 27.65
CA ASP A 56 41.74 3.02 29.06
C ASP A 56 40.67 3.20 30.16
N GLU A 57 40.39 2.07 30.80
CA GLU A 57 40.02 1.89 32.22
C GLU A 57 38.88 2.74 32.82
N SER A 58 37.72 2.08 32.93
CA SER A 58 36.79 2.21 34.08
C SER A 58 36.08 3.55 34.32
N GLU A 59 35.38 4.07 33.32
CA GLU A 59 34.13 4.78 33.60
C GLU A 59 32.97 3.89 33.18
N ASP A 60 31.98 3.73 34.06
CA ASP A 60 30.81 2.88 33.88
C ASP A 60 30.17 3.14 32.50
N LEU A 61 30.45 2.25 31.54
CA LEU A 61 29.77 2.16 30.25
C LEU A 61 28.32 1.80 30.53
N ARG A 62 27.49 2.81 30.80
CA ARG A 62 26.06 2.61 30.99
C ARG A 62 25.49 2.24 29.63
N ALA A 63 25.19 0.94 29.45
CA ALA A 63 24.32 0.50 28.38
C ALA A 63 23.03 1.34 28.45
N LEU A 64 22.65 1.94 27.32
CA LEU A 64 21.41 2.70 27.23
C LEU A 64 20.24 1.77 27.57
N SER A 65 19.25 2.29 28.27
CA SER A 65 17.97 1.60 28.41
C SER A 65 17.13 1.74 27.15
N VAL A 66 16.18 0.83 26.95
CA VAL A 66 15.19 0.92 25.87
C VAL A 66 14.48 2.28 25.84
N ASP A 67 14.15 2.83 27.02
CA ASP A 67 13.48 4.13 27.12
C ASP A 67 14.39 5.30 26.71
N GLU A 68 15.70 5.22 27.01
CA GLU A 68 16.68 6.23 26.58
C GLU A 68 16.87 6.21 25.05
N ILE A 69 16.83 5.04 24.43
CA ILE A 69 16.88 4.91 22.97
C ILE A 69 15.62 5.46 22.31
N ARG A 70 14.43 5.12 22.84
CA ARG A 70 13.17 5.67 22.34
C ARG A 70 13.12 7.19 22.43
N ALA A 71 13.58 7.75 23.55
CA ALA A 71 13.68 9.19 23.71
C ALA A 71 14.63 9.82 22.68
N ALA A 72 15.80 9.21 22.45
CA ALA A 72 16.76 9.71 21.47
C ALA A 72 16.25 9.62 20.02
N LEU A 73 15.51 8.56 19.64
CA LEU A 73 14.86 8.47 18.33
C LEU A 73 13.74 9.51 18.18
N SER A 74 12.98 9.78 19.24
CA SER A 74 11.96 10.83 19.23
C SER A 74 12.58 12.23 19.09
N GLU A 75 13.67 12.52 19.80
CA GLU A 75 14.39 13.79 19.67
C GLU A 75 15.02 13.94 18.28
N LEU A 76 15.55 12.86 17.73
CA LEU A 76 16.10 12.81 16.37
C LEU A 76 15.04 13.12 15.31
N SER A 77 13.80 12.64 15.51
CA SER A 77 12.69 12.92 14.60
C SER A 77 12.32 14.40 14.54
N ASP A 78 12.59 15.16 15.60
CA ASP A 78 12.37 16.61 15.64
C ASP A 78 13.60 17.43 15.17
N ASP A 79 14.70 16.78 14.79
CA ASP A 79 15.95 17.44 14.38
C ASP A 79 15.95 17.84 12.89
N ASP A 80 16.25 19.12 12.62
CA ASP A 80 16.22 19.68 11.26
C ASP A 80 17.27 19.02 10.32
N ASP A 81 18.45 18.67 10.84
CA ASP A 81 19.49 18.01 10.05
C ASP A 81 19.10 16.56 9.76
N PHE A 82 18.44 15.88 10.69
CA PHE A 82 17.90 14.55 10.46
C PHE A 82 16.77 14.57 9.44
N GLN A 83 15.81 15.49 9.55
CA GLN A 83 14.73 15.66 8.57
C GLN A 83 15.28 16.00 7.18
N SER A 84 16.36 16.79 7.10
CA SER A 84 17.06 17.04 5.84
C SER A 84 17.67 15.77 5.23
N ILE A 85 18.08 14.78 6.03
CA ILE A 85 18.55 13.48 5.54
C ILE A 85 17.35 12.65 5.07
N VAL A 86 16.28 12.58 5.87
CA VAL A 86 15.01 11.91 5.54
C VAL A 86 14.50 12.39 4.18
N ASP A 87 14.42 13.70 3.96
CA ASP A 87 13.91 14.28 2.71
C ASP A 87 14.73 13.89 1.47
N ASN A 88 16.02 13.60 1.67
CA ASN A 88 16.94 13.20 0.62
C ASN A 88 17.05 11.68 0.44
N CYS A 89 16.45 10.89 1.33
CA CYS A 89 16.48 9.45 1.19
C CYS A 89 15.72 9.01 -0.08
N PRO A 90 16.25 8.02 -0.82
CA PRO A 90 15.53 7.39 -1.91
C PRO A 90 14.29 6.67 -1.37
N THR A 91 13.27 6.52 -2.21
CA THR A 91 12.02 5.84 -1.85
C THR A 91 12.03 4.35 -2.20
N ASN A 92 13.04 3.88 -2.93
CA ASN A 92 13.26 2.46 -3.20
C ASN A 92 14.76 2.19 -3.20
N THR A 93 15.18 1.17 -2.45
CA THR A 93 16.54 0.66 -2.49
C THR A 93 16.53 -0.64 -3.28
N PRO A 94 17.30 -0.77 -4.37
CA PRO A 94 17.38 -2.05 -5.04
C PRO A 94 18.06 -3.10 -4.17
N LEU A 95 17.36 -4.23 -3.95
CA LEU A 95 17.81 -5.43 -3.21
C LEU A 95 19.22 -5.95 -3.60
N VAL A 96 19.75 -5.52 -4.75
CA VAL A 96 21.12 -5.83 -5.21
C VAL A 96 22.18 -5.07 -4.40
N TYR A 97 21.79 -4.01 -3.70
CA TYR A 97 22.64 -3.20 -2.83
C TYR A 97 22.25 -3.45 -1.37
N ASP A 98 23.26 -3.52 -0.52
CA ASP A 98 23.05 -3.32 0.91
C ASP A 98 22.54 -1.89 1.14
N ASP A 99 21.49 -1.71 1.95
CA ASP A 99 20.79 -0.43 2.12
C ASP A 99 21.75 0.70 2.48
N ILE A 100 22.71 0.42 3.36
CA ILE A 100 23.72 1.41 3.78
C ILE A 100 24.63 1.78 2.61
N ASP A 101 25.04 0.79 1.82
CA ASP A 101 25.90 0.99 0.66
C ASP A 101 25.20 1.80 -0.44
N TYR A 102 23.90 1.58 -0.65
CA TYR A 102 23.11 2.37 -1.59
C TYR A 102 22.90 3.79 -1.08
N LEU A 103 22.41 3.96 0.14
CA LEU A 103 22.18 5.25 0.78
C LEU A 103 23.48 6.08 0.80
N THR A 104 24.61 5.46 1.14
CA THR A 104 25.92 6.13 1.17
C THR A 104 26.42 6.56 -0.21
N ARG A 105 25.99 5.89 -1.29
CA ARG A 105 26.37 6.25 -2.67
C ARG A 105 25.48 7.32 -3.28
N HIS A 106 24.19 7.31 -2.92
CA HIS A 106 23.17 8.08 -3.62
C HIS A 106 22.70 9.34 -2.87
N LEU A 107 22.90 9.40 -1.55
CA LEU A 107 22.61 10.61 -0.79
C LEU A 107 23.56 11.76 -1.18
N PRO A 108 23.08 13.01 -1.19
CA PRO A 108 23.94 14.18 -1.36
C PRO A 108 25.07 14.20 -0.33
N THR A 109 26.22 14.75 -0.73
CA THR A 109 27.38 14.87 0.17
C THR A 109 27.06 15.70 1.43
N THR A 110 26.11 16.64 1.33
CA THR A 110 25.60 17.43 2.46
C THR A 110 24.86 16.55 3.46
N SER A 111 23.93 15.71 3.01
CA SER A 111 23.19 14.77 3.87
C SER A 111 24.11 13.74 4.51
N LEU A 112 25.13 13.26 3.79
CA LEU A 112 26.15 12.36 4.36
C LEU A 112 27.01 13.04 5.43
N GLN A 113 27.25 14.34 5.30
CA GLN A 113 27.98 15.14 6.28
C GLN A 113 27.12 15.42 7.53
N GLN A 114 25.85 15.78 7.35
CA GLN A 114 24.87 15.92 8.44
C GLN A 114 24.72 14.60 9.21
N CYS A 115 24.63 13.47 8.50
CA CYS A 115 24.53 12.15 9.13
C CYS A 115 25.78 11.83 9.98
N LYS A 116 26.95 12.29 9.54
CA LYS A 116 28.19 12.15 10.31
C LYS A 116 28.15 13.02 11.57
N GLU A 117 27.74 14.27 11.45
CA GLU A 117 27.62 15.20 12.58
C GLU A 117 26.61 14.67 13.62
N LEU A 118 25.44 14.21 13.18
CA LEU A 118 24.46 13.55 14.03
C LEU A 118 25.00 12.29 14.69
N SER A 119 25.82 11.48 14.03
CA SER A 119 26.43 10.31 14.66
C SER A 119 27.47 10.64 15.75
N GLU A 120 28.00 11.87 15.72
CA GLU A 120 28.90 12.39 16.74
C GLU A 120 28.12 12.96 17.94
N ASP A 121 26.92 13.50 17.71
CA ASP A 121 26.07 14.14 18.72
C ASP A 121 24.98 13.22 19.32
N THR A 122 24.69 12.09 18.67
CA THR A 122 23.68 11.10 19.09
C THR A 122 24.32 9.76 19.48
N PRO A 123 23.63 8.89 20.24
CA PRO A 123 24.13 7.55 20.54
C PRO A 123 24.10 6.59 19.35
N PHE A 124 23.65 7.02 18.17
CA PHE A 124 23.43 6.17 17.00
C PHE A 124 24.61 6.23 16.04
N LYS A 125 25.01 5.07 15.54
CA LYS A 125 25.97 5.01 14.44
C LYS A 125 25.34 5.53 13.15
N LYS A 126 26.18 6.00 12.24
CA LYS A 126 25.79 6.49 10.92
C LYS A 126 24.87 5.51 10.18
N GLU A 127 25.15 4.22 10.27
CA GLU A 127 24.37 3.19 9.58
C GLU A 127 22.92 3.14 10.08
N LEU A 128 22.72 3.15 11.40
CA LEU A 128 21.38 3.16 12.00
C LEU A 128 20.65 4.47 11.67
N LEU A 129 21.32 5.62 11.73
CA LEU A 129 20.73 6.91 11.34
C LEU A 129 20.23 6.90 9.90
N LEU A 130 20.99 6.32 8.97
CA LEU A 130 20.58 6.22 7.56
C LEU A 130 19.39 5.29 7.37
N GLN A 131 19.32 4.16 8.08
CA GLN A 131 18.18 3.25 7.95
C GLN A 131 16.91 3.78 8.60
N VAL A 132 17.02 4.40 9.79
CA VAL A 132 15.87 5.06 10.42
C VAL A 132 15.40 6.20 9.51
N ALA A 133 16.31 7.00 8.95
CA ALA A 133 15.94 8.06 8.01
C ALA A 133 15.28 7.50 6.73
N TYR A 134 15.71 6.33 6.26
CA TYR A 134 15.09 5.66 5.13
C TYR A 134 13.66 5.19 5.46
N VAL A 135 13.44 4.53 6.60
CA VAL A 135 12.10 4.12 7.06
C VAL A 135 11.18 5.31 7.30
N GLU A 136 11.66 6.35 7.99
CA GLU A 136 10.92 7.60 8.19
C GLU A 136 10.56 8.26 6.85
N ARG A 137 11.44 8.19 5.84
CA ARG A 137 11.13 8.69 4.49
C ARG A 137 10.01 7.92 3.84
N GLN A 138 10.03 6.58 3.91
CA GLN A 138 8.93 5.75 3.40
C GLN A 138 7.61 6.11 4.06
N ASN A 139 7.61 6.18 5.40
CA ASN A 139 6.42 6.49 6.18
C ASN A 139 5.91 7.92 5.96
N SER A 140 6.81 8.89 5.73
CA SER A 140 6.42 10.28 5.45
C SER A 140 5.73 10.45 4.09
N LEU A 141 6.04 9.60 3.12
CA LEU A 141 5.49 9.69 1.76
C LEU A 141 4.23 8.85 1.60
N VAL A 142 4.17 7.69 2.26
CA VAL A 142 3.08 6.71 2.10
C VAL A 142 2.11 6.72 3.28
N GLY A 143 2.58 6.97 4.51
CA GLY A 143 1.75 6.92 5.72
C GLY A 143 0.73 8.06 5.86
N HIS A 144 0.87 9.17 5.11
CA HIS A 144 -0.14 10.24 5.14
C HIS A 144 -1.44 9.84 4.43
N SER A 145 -1.34 9.12 3.30
CA SER A 145 -2.53 8.63 2.61
C SER A 145 -3.21 7.51 3.40
N ASP A 146 -2.45 6.65 4.11
CA ASP A 146 -3.00 5.58 4.96
C ASP A 146 -3.85 6.10 6.11
N ASN A 147 -3.35 7.09 6.86
CA ASN A 147 -4.12 7.71 7.93
C ASN A 147 -5.42 8.32 7.40
N VAL A 148 -5.38 9.00 6.25
CA VAL A 148 -6.58 9.60 5.64
C VAL A 148 -7.53 8.52 5.11
N LEU A 149 -6.99 7.40 4.62
CA LEU A 149 -7.73 6.25 4.11
C LEU A 149 -8.53 5.56 5.21
N GLU A 150 -7.93 5.33 6.39
CA GLU A 150 -8.61 4.79 7.56
C GLU A 150 -9.84 5.66 7.93
N TYR A 151 -9.64 6.96 8.15
CA TYR A 151 -10.74 7.87 8.46
C TYR A 151 -11.79 7.95 7.34
N TYR A 152 -11.35 7.85 6.08
CA TYR A 152 -12.24 7.85 4.93
C TYR A 152 -13.15 6.61 4.92
N LEU A 153 -12.61 5.42 5.15
CA LEU A 153 -13.36 4.16 5.21
C LEU A 153 -14.34 4.16 6.38
N GLU A 154 -13.91 4.59 7.57
CA GLU A 154 -14.81 4.75 8.72
C GLU A 154 -15.97 5.70 8.40
N GLN A 155 -15.66 6.86 7.80
CA GLN A 155 -16.68 7.86 7.48
C GLN A 155 -17.64 7.40 6.38
N ARG A 156 -17.13 6.60 5.41
CA ARG A 156 -17.90 5.97 4.33
C ARG A 156 -18.92 4.99 4.90
N ASP A 157 -18.50 4.14 5.82
CA ASP A 157 -19.36 3.13 6.42
C ASP A 157 -20.41 3.79 7.34
N GLU A 158 -20.01 4.80 8.11
CA GLU A 158 -20.91 5.60 8.94
C GLU A 158 -22.01 6.27 8.12
N ILE A 159 -21.67 6.92 6.99
CA ILE A 159 -22.69 7.58 6.18
C ILE A 159 -23.64 6.59 5.51
N ALA A 160 -23.14 5.44 5.06
CA ALA A 160 -23.98 4.42 4.45
C ALA A 160 -24.95 3.81 5.46
N GLU A 161 -24.51 3.56 6.70
CA GLU A 161 -25.41 3.11 7.77
C GLU A 161 -26.49 4.16 8.07
N LYS A 162 -26.14 5.44 8.15
CA LYS A 162 -27.09 6.54 8.38
C LYS A 162 -28.11 6.68 7.24
N LEU A 163 -27.66 6.56 5.98
CA LEU A 163 -28.54 6.64 4.82
C LEU A 163 -29.51 5.44 4.74
N ARG A 164 -29.06 4.24 5.14
CA ARG A 164 -29.90 3.04 5.19
C ARG A 164 -30.95 3.11 6.32
N SER A 165 -30.62 3.74 7.44
CA SER A 165 -31.44 3.72 8.67
C SER A 165 -32.40 4.89 8.81
N ALA A 166 -32.11 6.06 8.25
CA ALA A 166 -33.01 7.21 8.31
C ALA A 166 -34.20 7.03 7.35
N ASP A 167 -35.24 7.86 7.46
CA ASP A 167 -36.34 8.00 6.46
C ASP A 167 -36.25 9.28 5.59
N GLU A 168 -35.56 10.32 6.07
CA GLU A 168 -35.32 11.59 5.37
C GLU A 168 -33.81 11.94 5.40
N ILE A 169 -33.39 12.99 4.69
CA ILE A 169 -32.04 13.56 4.82
C ILE A 169 -32.13 14.61 5.92
N ASP A 170 -31.45 14.38 7.04
CA ASP A 170 -31.40 15.32 8.16
C ASP A 170 -30.02 15.98 8.29
N SER A 171 -29.90 16.93 9.22
CA SER A 171 -28.67 17.67 9.45
C SER A 171 -27.47 16.79 9.83
N GLU A 172 -27.72 15.57 10.32
CA GLU A 172 -26.65 14.64 10.67
C GLU A 172 -26.09 13.96 9.42
N ILE A 173 -26.96 13.49 8.52
CA ILE A 173 -26.59 12.97 7.20
C ILE A 173 -25.87 14.04 6.38
N GLU A 174 -26.38 15.28 6.39
CA GLU A 174 -25.74 16.41 5.72
C GLU A 174 -24.30 16.64 6.20
N ARG A 175 -24.08 16.53 7.52
CA ARG A 175 -22.76 16.69 8.13
C ARG A 175 -21.84 15.52 7.78
N SER A 176 -22.29 14.28 7.90
CA SER A 176 -21.52 13.10 7.52
C SER A 176 -21.17 13.11 6.03
N PHE A 177 -22.08 13.60 5.17
CA PHE A 177 -21.84 13.72 3.73
C PHE A 177 -20.75 14.73 3.42
N PHE A 178 -20.78 15.87 4.11
CA PHE A 178 -19.73 16.87 3.98
C PHE A 178 -18.38 16.36 4.50
N SER A 179 -18.35 15.66 5.64
CA SER A 179 -17.14 15.02 6.17
C SER A 179 -16.57 13.99 5.18
N TYR A 180 -17.44 13.15 4.61
CA TYR A 180 -17.06 12.17 3.60
C TYR A 180 -16.40 12.84 2.38
N LEU A 181 -17.01 13.89 1.81
CA LEU A 181 -16.43 14.59 0.66
C LEU A 181 -15.11 15.30 1.00
N LEU A 182 -14.94 15.77 2.24
CA LEU A 182 -13.69 16.37 2.69
C LEU A 182 -12.58 15.33 2.76
N LEU A 183 -12.85 14.17 3.38
CA LEU A 183 -11.91 13.06 3.51
C LEU A 183 -11.59 12.44 2.15
N ALA A 184 -12.60 12.17 1.31
CA ALA A 184 -12.42 11.64 -0.03
C ALA A 184 -11.51 12.56 -0.88
N SER A 185 -11.77 13.87 -0.83
CA SER A 185 -10.96 14.82 -1.57
C SER A 185 -9.54 14.96 -1.00
N ALA A 186 -9.35 14.83 0.32
CA ALA A 186 -8.03 14.81 0.93
C ALA A 186 -7.27 13.55 0.51
N LEU A 187 -7.90 12.38 0.61
CA LEU A 187 -7.35 11.08 0.19
C LEU A 187 -6.91 11.12 -1.27
N ILE A 188 -7.80 11.56 -2.17
CA ILE A 188 -7.49 11.73 -3.60
C ILE A 188 -6.31 12.68 -3.81
N GLU A 189 -6.23 13.77 -3.05
CA GLU A 189 -5.11 14.72 -3.14
C GLU A 189 -3.79 14.12 -2.66
N GLU A 190 -3.79 13.34 -1.58
CA GLU A 190 -2.61 12.67 -1.03
C GLU A 190 -2.14 11.54 -1.95
N LEU A 191 -3.02 10.62 -2.34
CA LEU A 191 -2.71 9.54 -3.28
C LEU A 191 -2.17 10.07 -4.60
N THR A 192 -2.78 11.14 -5.14
CA THR A 192 -2.25 11.79 -6.36
C THR A 192 -0.84 12.35 -6.15
N THR A 193 -0.54 12.92 -4.97
CA THR A 193 0.82 13.39 -4.66
C THR A 193 1.78 12.22 -4.63
N GLU A 194 1.44 11.18 -3.88
CA GLU A 194 2.23 9.98 -3.70
C GLU A 194 2.55 9.30 -5.03
N THR A 195 1.54 9.05 -5.87
CA THR A 195 1.73 8.47 -7.21
C THR A 195 2.65 9.32 -8.08
N VAL A 196 2.45 10.64 -8.12
CA VAL A 196 3.30 11.54 -8.93
C VAL A 196 4.74 11.54 -8.40
N LEU A 197 4.92 11.54 -7.08
CA LEU A 197 6.23 11.47 -6.45
C LEU A 197 6.91 10.14 -6.76
N ASN A 198 6.21 9.01 -6.62
CA ASN A 198 6.73 7.69 -6.93
C ASN A 198 7.20 7.64 -8.38
N GLU A 199 6.37 8.05 -9.34
CA GLU A 199 6.73 8.04 -10.76
C GLU A 199 7.90 9.00 -11.09
N LEU A 200 7.94 10.21 -10.52
CA LEU A 200 8.99 11.20 -10.83
C LEU A 200 10.33 10.93 -10.12
N PHE A 201 10.32 10.57 -8.83
CA PHE A 201 11.56 10.24 -8.10
C PHE A 201 12.28 9.03 -8.69
N ARG A 202 11.52 8.11 -9.28
CA ARG A 202 12.07 6.91 -9.92
C ARG A 202 12.81 7.19 -11.22
N GLU A 203 12.59 8.35 -11.84
CA GLU A 203 13.23 8.72 -13.11
C GLU A 203 14.37 9.74 -12.96
N GLU A 204 14.46 10.48 -11.84
CA GLU A 204 15.40 11.60 -11.72
C GLU A 204 16.31 11.55 -10.47
N ALA A 205 17.61 11.80 -10.67
CA ALA A 205 18.64 11.78 -9.63
C ALA A 205 18.66 13.02 -8.69
N ARG A 206 17.58 13.82 -8.60
CA ARG A 206 17.54 15.10 -7.87
C ARG A 206 16.33 15.21 -6.94
N LEU A 207 16.32 14.35 -5.92
CA LEU A 207 15.19 14.12 -5.02
C LEU A 207 14.63 15.42 -4.38
N ASP A 208 15.44 16.26 -3.73
CA ASP A 208 14.90 17.48 -3.08
C ASP A 208 14.15 18.44 -4.01
N SER A 209 14.73 18.74 -5.18
CA SER A 209 14.15 19.70 -6.13
C SER A 209 12.82 19.20 -6.71
N ILE A 210 12.63 17.89 -6.80
CA ILE A 210 11.42 17.27 -7.35
C ILE A 210 10.33 17.25 -6.28
N THR A 211 10.68 16.90 -5.04
CA THR A 211 9.76 16.91 -3.90
C THR A 211 9.10 18.28 -3.75
N GLU A 212 9.90 19.34 -3.68
CA GLU A 212 9.42 20.70 -3.53
C GLU A 212 8.59 21.13 -4.75
N HIS A 213 9.02 20.75 -5.96
CA HIS A 213 8.27 21.03 -7.17
C HIS A 213 6.87 20.41 -7.13
N VAL A 214 6.76 19.12 -6.83
CA VAL A 214 5.47 18.40 -6.80
C VAL A 214 4.56 18.91 -5.69
N ARG A 215 5.09 19.15 -4.48
CA ARG A 215 4.34 19.74 -3.37
C ARG A 215 3.82 21.15 -3.71
N SER A 216 4.57 21.93 -4.50
CA SER A 216 4.14 23.25 -4.98
C SER A 216 3.12 23.20 -6.12
N MET A 217 2.95 22.05 -6.79
CA MET A 217 1.97 21.88 -7.87
C MET A 217 0.55 21.76 -7.32
N GLY A 218 -0.37 22.56 -7.89
CA GLY A 218 -1.80 22.40 -7.64
C GLY A 218 -2.32 21.04 -8.08
N HIS A 219 -3.30 20.50 -7.36
CA HIS A 219 -3.84 19.16 -7.58
C HIS A 219 -4.23 18.84 -9.04
N ALA A 220 -4.94 19.74 -9.73
CA ALA A 220 -5.31 19.53 -11.12
C ALA A 220 -4.09 19.37 -12.05
N LYS A 221 -2.98 20.05 -11.75
CA LYS A 221 -1.73 19.89 -12.51
C LYS A 221 -1.05 18.56 -12.22
N ARG A 222 -1.19 18.04 -10.98
CA ARG A 222 -0.71 16.70 -10.61
C ARG A 222 -1.52 15.61 -11.33
N LEU A 223 -2.84 15.72 -11.37
CA LEU A 223 -3.68 14.81 -12.17
C LEU A 223 -3.37 14.88 -13.67
N GLN A 224 -3.16 16.09 -14.21
CA GLN A 224 -2.74 16.26 -15.60
C GLN A 224 -1.40 15.56 -15.86
N LYS A 225 -0.44 15.63 -14.93
CA LYS A 225 0.84 14.91 -15.03
C LYS A 225 0.65 13.40 -15.09
N LEU A 226 -0.27 12.84 -14.30
CA LEU A 226 -0.63 11.42 -14.38
C LEU A 226 -1.23 11.06 -15.75
N CYS A 227 -2.05 11.93 -16.34
CA CYS A 227 -2.53 11.74 -17.71
C CYS A 227 -1.42 11.82 -18.75
N ASP A 228 -0.50 12.79 -18.60
CA ASP A 228 0.63 12.98 -19.53
C ASP A 228 1.52 11.74 -19.56
N ILE A 229 1.75 11.10 -18.40
CA ILE A 229 2.50 9.85 -18.30
C ILE A 229 1.64 8.61 -18.56
N GLN A 230 0.36 8.76 -18.92
CA GLN A 230 -0.58 7.70 -19.29
C GLN A 230 -0.96 6.73 -18.16
N ILE A 231 -0.65 7.03 -16.90
CA ILE A 231 -1.06 6.16 -15.78
C ILE A 231 -2.55 6.33 -15.48
N LEU A 232 -3.09 7.54 -15.69
CA LEU A 232 -4.50 7.88 -15.51
C LEU A 232 -5.17 8.11 -16.87
N THR A 233 -6.38 7.56 -17.06
CA THR A 233 -7.13 7.81 -18.30
C THR A 233 -7.75 9.21 -18.30
N GLY A 234 -7.97 9.78 -19.50
CA GLY A 234 -8.59 11.11 -19.62
C GLY A 234 -10.04 11.18 -19.08
N GLY A 235 -10.74 10.05 -18.98
CA GLY A 235 -12.07 9.98 -18.38
C GLY A 235 -12.04 10.10 -16.85
N ASP A 236 -11.05 9.47 -16.22
CA ASP A 236 -10.89 9.47 -14.77
C ASP A 236 -10.40 10.83 -14.25
N HIS A 237 -9.55 11.51 -15.02
CA HIS A 237 -9.13 12.88 -14.72
C HIS A 237 -10.30 13.84 -14.50
N GLY A 238 -11.29 13.84 -15.40
CA GLY A 238 -12.46 14.72 -15.28
C GLY A 238 -13.24 14.44 -14.00
N SER A 239 -13.48 13.15 -13.73
CA SER A 239 -14.21 12.70 -12.53
C SER A 239 -13.49 13.08 -11.23
N LEU A 240 -12.15 12.94 -11.19
CA LEU A 240 -11.32 13.31 -10.03
C LEU A 240 -11.32 14.83 -9.77
N VAL A 241 -11.25 15.65 -10.83
CA VAL A 241 -11.38 17.12 -10.69
C VAL A 241 -12.76 17.51 -10.17
N ASP A 242 -13.82 16.85 -10.64
CA ASP A 242 -15.20 17.13 -10.24
C ASP A 242 -15.45 16.90 -8.74
N VAL A 243 -14.79 15.90 -8.11
CA VAL A 243 -14.89 15.67 -6.65
C VAL A 243 -14.40 16.90 -5.88
N LYS A 244 -13.24 17.45 -6.26
CA LYS A 244 -12.65 18.63 -5.63
C LYS A 244 -13.50 19.88 -5.87
N ASP A 245 -14.02 20.06 -7.08
CA ASP A 245 -14.88 21.20 -7.41
C ASP A 245 -16.21 21.14 -6.64
N ARG A 246 -16.80 19.95 -6.50
CA ARG A 246 -17.99 19.73 -5.68
C ARG A 246 -17.73 20.07 -4.21
N ARG A 247 -16.62 19.61 -3.64
CA ARG A 247 -16.19 20.00 -2.29
C ARG A 247 -16.03 21.52 -2.17
N ASN A 248 -15.33 22.16 -3.11
CA ASN A 248 -15.09 23.62 -3.06
C ASN A 248 -16.40 24.42 -3.12
N ASN A 249 -17.34 24.00 -3.97
CA ASN A 249 -18.66 24.61 -4.06
C ASN A 249 -19.43 24.49 -2.72
N LEU A 250 -19.38 23.33 -2.07
CA LEU A 250 -19.99 23.12 -0.74
C LEU A 250 -19.26 23.88 0.39
N VAL A 251 -17.94 24.06 0.29
CA VAL A 251 -17.15 24.80 1.29
C VAL A 251 -17.44 26.31 1.23
N HIS A 252 -17.50 26.90 0.03
CA HIS A 252 -17.52 28.34 -0.14
C HIS A 252 -18.91 28.98 -0.17
N ASP A 253 -19.97 28.19 -0.28
CA ASP A 253 -21.33 28.70 -0.31
C ASP A 253 -22.18 28.14 0.85
N ALA A 254 -22.40 28.97 1.87
CA ALA A 254 -23.28 28.63 2.99
C ALA A 254 -24.77 28.50 2.58
N GLN A 255 -25.17 29.07 1.43
CA GLN A 255 -26.48 28.85 0.83
C GLN A 255 -26.53 27.53 0.02
N THR A 256 -25.40 27.04 -0.51
CA THR A 256 -25.30 25.70 -1.14
C THR A 256 -24.99 24.57 -0.15
N ARG A 257 -24.51 24.86 1.07
CA ARG A 257 -24.60 23.89 2.18
C ARG A 257 -26.05 23.58 2.56
N ALA A 258 -26.95 24.55 2.34
CA ALA A 258 -28.39 24.31 2.33
C ALA A 258 -28.89 23.71 1.00
N GLY A 259 -28.00 23.44 0.03
CA GLY A 259 -28.25 22.77 -1.25
C GLY A 259 -28.32 21.25 -1.14
N LEU A 260 -28.09 20.67 0.05
CA LEU A 260 -28.63 19.35 0.37
C LEU A 260 -30.17 19.35 0.40
N ASN A 261 -30.83 20.52 0.53
CA ASN A 261 -32.26 20.67 0.27
C ASN A 261 -32.62 20.73 -1.24
N GLU A 262 -31.63 20.88 -2.14
CA GLU A 262 -31.82 20.79 -3.60
C GLU A 262 -31.55 19.38 -4.13
N LEU A 263 -30.85 18.52 -3.37
CA LEU A 263 -30.78 17.09 -3.65
C LEU A 263 -32.16 16.50 -3.32
N GLU A 264 -33.01 16.36 -4.35
CA GLU A 264 -34.43 16.04 -4.19
C GLU A 264 -34.65 14.62 -3.66
N SER A 265 -33.60 13.78 -3.59
CA SER A 265 -33.70 12.41 -3.10
C SER A 265 -32.40 11.84 -2.54
N ARG A 266 -32.57 10.86 -1.63
CA ARG A 266 -31.50 9.95 -1.13
C ARG A 266 -30.71 9.28 -2.24
N ARG A 267 -31.34 9.07 -3.40
CA ARG A 267 -30.71 8.48 -4.57
C ARG A 267 -29.60 9.36 -5.11
N GLU A 268 -29.80 10.67 -5.14
CA GLU A 268 -28.76 11.58 -5.61
C GLU A 268 -27.58 11.63 -4.63
N VAL A 269 -27.83 11.54 -3.32
CA VAL A 269 -26.74 11.41 -2.33
C VAL A 269 -25.98 10.10 -2.54
N ALA A 270 -26.69 8.98 -2.69
CA ALA A 270 -26.09 7.68 -2.96
C ALA A 270 -25.24 7.69 -4.24
N ASP A 271 -25.77 8.20 -5.35
CA ASP A 271 -25.06 8.28 -6.63
C ASP A 271 -23.77 9.11 -6.51
N ILE A 272 -23.78 10.19 -5.72
CA ILE A 272 -22.57 11.00 -5.46
C ILE A 272 -21.55 10.24 -4.62
N LEU A 273 -21.99 9.51 -3.59
CA LEU A 273 -21.12 8.70 -2.76
C LEU A 273 -20.45 7.60 -3.59
N GLU A 274 -21.21 6.86 -4.38
CA GLU A 274 -20.69 5.81 -5.27
C GLU A 274 -19.70 6.37 -6.30
N GLN A 275 -20.02 7.51 -6.93
CA GLN A 275 -19.10 8.13 -7.89
C GLN A 275 -17.80 8.61 -7.23
N THR A 276 -17.89 9.15 -6.01
CA THR A 276 -16.73 9.63 -5.26
C THR A 276 -15.85 8.47 -4.79
N ASP A 277 -16.47 7.39 -4.31
CA ASP A 277 -15.80 6.14 -3.91
C ASP A 277 -15.08 5.49 -5.10
N ARG A 278 -15.73 5.46 -6.27
CA ARG A 278 -15.09 5.01 -7.51
C ARG A 278 -13.86 5.84 -7.87
N CYS A 279 -13.89 7.16 -7.67
CA CYS A 279 -12.73 8.02 -7.92
C CYS A 279 -11.58 7.70 -6.95
N ALA A 280 -11.87 7.49 -5.67
CA ALA A 280 -10.88 7.06 -4.69
C ALA A 280 -10.31 5.67 -5.05
N SER A 281 -11.15 4.72 -5.49
CA SER A 281 -10.74 3.39 -5.92
C SER A 281 -9.72 3.42 -7.06
N VAL A 282 -9.92 4.27 -8.07
CA VAL A 282 -8.97 4.42 -9.18
C VAL A 282 -7.59 4.85 -8.68
N LEU A 283 -7.53 5.79 -7.74
CA LEU A 283 -6.24 6.23 -7.20
C LEU A 283 -5.61 5.21 -6.26
N LEU A 284 -6.41 4.43 -5.50
CA LEU A 284 -5.89 3.32 -4.69
C LEU A 284 -5.27 2.22 -5.57
N ALA A 285 -5.92 1.91 -6.70
CA ALA A 285 -5.39 0.97 -7.69
C ALA A 285 -4.06 1.47 -8.27
N ILE A 286 -4.04 2.71 -8.73
CA ILE A 286 -2.85 3.32 -9.33
C ILE A 286 -1.72 3.50 -8.31
N SER A 287 -2.02 3.76 -7.03
CA SER A 287 -1.00 3.84 -5.97
C SER A 287 -0.52 2.47 -5.50
N GLY A 288 -1.18 1.39 -5.90
CA GLY A 288 -0.83 0.04 -5.50
C GLY A 288 -1.31 -0.36 -4.10
N LYS A 289 -2.36 0.29 -3.57
CA LYS A 289 -2.87 0.04 -2.20
C LYS A 289 -3.94 -1.05 -2.09
N ASN A 290 -4.37 -1.63 -3.22
CA ASN A 290 -5.37 -2.71 -3.27
C ASN A 290 -4.93 -3.88 -4.17
N ILE A 291 -3.63 -3.98 -4.43
CA ILE A 291 -3.05 -4.92 -5.40
C ILE A 291 -3.14 -6.37 -4.93
N GLU A 292 -3.22 -6.61 -3.62
CA GLU A 292 -3.24 -7.92 -2.98
C GLU A 292 -4.41 -8.71 -3.54
N SER A 293 -5.60 -8.13 -3.55
CA SER A 293 -6.80 -8.76 -4.07
C SER A 293 -6.73 -9.05 -5.57
N VAL A 294 -6.05 -8.17 -6.34
CA VAL A 294 -5.87 -8.33 -7.78
C VAL A 294 -4.88 -9.46 -8.05
N ILE A 295 -3.74 -9.46 -7.37
CA ILE A 295 -2.70 -10.47 -7.46
C ILE A 295 -3.26 -11.82 -6.99
N ALA A 296 -3.92 -11.88 -5.84
CA ALA A 296 -4.52 -13.09 -5.29
C ALA A 296 -5.43 -13.80 -6.30
N LYS A 297 -6.22 -13.05 -7.08
CA LYS A 297 -7.17 -13.58 -8.07
C LYS A 297 -6.59 -13.82 -9.46
N ARG A 298 -5.54 -13.09 -9.84
CA ARG A 298 -5.06 -13.00 -11.24
C ARG A 298 -3.57 -13.23 -11.39
N GLY A 299 -2.84 -13.44 -10.31
CA GLY A 299 -1.40 -13.61 -10.33
C GLY A 299 -0.97 -14.88 -11.06
N CYS A 300 0.33 -14.98 -11.36
CA CYS A 300 0.85 -16.18 -11.99
C CYS A 300 0.88 -17.37 -11.02
N GLU A 301 0.60 -18.56 -11.53
CA GLU A 301 0.53 -19.81 -10.76
C GLU A 301 1.77 -20.04 -9.87
N PRO A 302 3.02 -19.87 -10.34
CA PRO A 302 4.20 -20.05 -9.48
C PRO A 302 4.22 -19.15 -8.24
N TYR A 303 3.76 -17.89 -8.40
CA TYR A 303 3.72 -16.94 -7.31
C TYR A 303 2.60 -17.25 -6.33
N ILE A 304 1.40 -17.55 -6.84
CA ILE A 304 0.23 -17.89 -6.00
C ILE A 304 0.50 -19.16 -5.20
N ASP A 305 1.10 -20.17 -5.83
CA ASP A 305 1.50 -21.40 -5.14
C ASP A 305 2.52 -21.13 -4.03
N HIS A 306 3.51 -20.28 -4.29
CA HIS A 306 4.50 -19.88 -3.28
C HIS A 306 3.83 -19.16 -2.10
N ALA A 307 3.04 -18.12 -2.38
CA ALA A 307 2.41 -17.32 -1.34
C ALA A 307 1.37 -18.12 -0.52
N GLN A 308 0.56 -18.99 -1.15
CA GLN A 308 -0.33 -19.89 -0.41
C GLN A 308 0.46 -20.90 0.45
N SER A 309 1.61 -21.39 -0.02
CA SER A 309 2.46 -22.30 0.76
C SER A 309 3.00 -21.65 2.04
N GLU A 310 3.54 -20.43 1.93
CA GLU A 310 4.07 -19.67 3.06
C GLU A 310 2.93 -19.32 4.04
N ALA A 311 1.79 -18.86 3.53
CA ALA A 311 0.62 -18.53 4.35
C ALA A 311 0.11 -19.72 5.16
N ILE A 312 0.10 -20.92 4.57
CA ILE A 312 -0.24 -22.16 5.28
C ILE A 312 0.78 -22.47 6.37
N ALA A 313 2.07 -22.32 6.08
CA ALA A 313 3.13 -22.57 7.07
C ALA A 313 3.02 -21.62 8.28
N ASP A 314 2.72 -20.35 8.02
CA ASP A 314 2.50 -19.32 9.05
C ASP A 314 1.23 -19.60 9.85
N THR A 315 0.14 -20.00 9.17
CA THR A 315 -1.11 -20.37 9.82
C THR A 315 -0.93 -21.60 10.70
N ILE A 316 -0.22 -22.63 10.24
CA ILE A 316 0.14 -23.80 11.05
C ILE A 316 0.92 -23.36 12.29
N THR A 317 1.95 -22.54 12.13
CA THR A 317 2.79 -22.06 13.25
C THR A 317 1.96 -21.29 14.28
N THR A 318 1.03 -20.45 13.82
CA THR A 318 0.13 -19.68 14.68
C THR A 318 -0.87 -20.60 15.40
N TRP A 319 -1.48 -21.54 14.68
CA TRP A 319 -2.44 -22.49 15.25
C TRP A 319 -1.79 -23.49 16.20
N GLU A 320 -0.52 -23.85 16.01
CA GLU A 320 0.24 -24.65 16.99
C GLU A 320 0.32 -23.94 18.36
N ARG A 321 0.39 -22.61 18.37
CA ARG A 321 0.42 -21.81 19.60
C ARG A 321 -0.96 -21.56 20.19
N GLU A 322 -1.96 -21.34 19.35
CA GLU A 322 -3.24 -20.75 19.77
C GLU A 322 -4.43 -21.72 19.71
N GLN A 323 -4.40 -22.69 18.80
CA GLN A 323 -5.51 -23.59 18.47
C GLN A 323 -5.05 -25.05 18.30
N GLU A 324 -4.11 -25.49 19.15
CA GLU A 324 -3.41 -26.79 19.04
C GLU A 324 -4.38 -27.99 18.89
N ASP A 325 -5.48 -28.01 19.65
CA ASP A 325 -6.49 -29.07 19.60
C ASP A 325 -7.19 -29.17 18.22
N GLN A 326 -7.50 -28.02 17.59
CA GLN A 326 -8.14 -27.97 16.28
C GLN A 326 -7.18 -28.39 15.16
N LEU A 327 -5.94 -27.89 15.23
CA LEU A 327 -4.89 -28.28 14.29
C LEU A 327 -4.60 -29.78 14.35
N ASN A 328 -4.56 -30.37 15.55
CA ASN A 328 -4.38 -31.80 15.73
C ASN A 328 -5.53 -32.63 15.15
N ALA A 329 -6.77 -32.11 15.19
CA ALA A 329 -7.91 -32.76 14.56
C ALA A 329 -7.75 -32.82 13.03
N LEU A 330 -7.28 -31.74 12.40
CA LEU A 330 -6.97 -31.71 10.98
C LEU A 330 -5.80 -32.63 10.61
N ARG A 331 -4.67 -32.56 11.34
CA ARG A 331 -3.49 -33.41 11.11
C ARG A 331 -3.75 -34.91 11.31
N SER A 332 -4.72 -35.25 12.16
CA SER A 332 -5.12 -36.65 12.39
C SER A 332 -6.05 -37.18 11.31
N CYS A 333 -6.49 -36.34 10.36
CA CYS A 333 -7.32 -36.73 9.25
C CYS A 333 -6.45 -37.26 8.10
N ASP A 334 -6.59 -38.56 7.77
CA ASP A 334 -5.86 -39.19 6.65
C ASP A 334 -6.19 -38.57 5.27
N ARG A 335 -7.25 -37.75 5.17
CA ARG A 335 -7.70 -37.06 3.94
C ARG A 335 -7.08 -35.69 3.74
N ALA A 336 -6.40 -35.15 4.75
CA ALA A 336 -5.82 -33.82 4.74
C ALA A 336 -4.29 -33.93 4.69
N ASN A 337 -3.69 -33.27 3.71
CA ASN A 337 -2.29 -32.88 3.77
C ASN A 337 -2.26 -31.34 3.81
N LEU A 338 -2.17 -30.79 5.01
CA LEU A 338 -2.36 -29.34 5.23
C LEU A 338 -1.30 -28.52 4.49
N GLU A 339 -0.07 -29.01 4.44
CA GLU A 339 1.05 -28.37 3.74
C GLU A 339 0.82 -28.27 2.22
N ASP A 340 0.05 -29.21 1.67
CA ASP A 340 -0.31 -29.24 0.24
C ASP A 340 -1.68 -28.58 -0.03
N LEU A 341 -2.34 -28.00 0.98
CA LEU A 341 -3.67 -27.40 0.82
C LEU A 341 -3.62 -26.23 -0.16
N ARG A 342 -4.49 -26.21 -1.17
CA ARG A 342 -4.63 -25.07 -2.09
C ARG A 342 -6.09 -24.77 -2.32
N TRP A 343 -6.41 -23.54 -2.66
CA TRP A 343 -7.77 -23.12 -2.98
C TRP A 343 -7.80 -22.18 -4.17
N ASP A 344 -8.90 -22.25 -4.93
CA ASP A 344 -9.17 -21.33 -6.03
C ASP A 344 -9.68 -20.00 -5.45
N VAL A 345 -8.83 -18.97 -5.49
CA VAL A 345 -9.15 -17.63 -4.97
C VAL A 345 -10.23 -16.94 -5.81
N GLU A 346 -10.37 -17.25 -7.10
CA GLU A 346 -11.38 -16.65 -7.96
C GLU A 346 -12.78 -17.24 -7.69
N GLU A 347 -12.87 -18.55 -7.43
CA GLU A 347 -14.13 -19.23 -7.13
C GLU A 347 -14.52 -19.20 -5.64
N SER A 348 -13.56 -18.94 -4.75
CA SER A 348 -13.77 -18.83 -3.31
C SER A 348 -14.49 -17.55 -2.89
N ASN A 349 -15.26 -17.65 -1.81
CA ASN A 349 -15.86 -16.51 -1.12
C ASN A 349 -15.72 -16.71 0.40
N PRO A 350 -15.77 -15.64 1.22
CA PRO A 350 -15.72 -15.76 2.67
C PRO A 350 -16.74 -16.80 3.20
N GLY A 351 -16.23 -17.81 3.90
CA GLY A 351 -17.02 -18.93 4.42
C GLY A 351 -17.41 -20.03 3.42
N ASN A 352 -16.94 -19.94 2.17
CA ASN A 352 -17.08 -20.98 1.15
C ASN A 352 -15.85 -21.01 0.23
N TYR A 353 -14.84 -21.78 0.65
CA TYR A 353 -13.57 -21.95 -0.05
C TYR A 353 -13.60 -23.14 -0.99
N ASP A 354 -13.24 -22.91 -2.25
CA ASP A 354 -13.07 -23.98 -3.22
C ASP A 354 -11.67 -24.58 -3.12
N ILE A 355 -11.53 -25.60 -2.29
CA ILE A 355 -10.25 -26.29 -2.08
C ILE A 355 -9.94 -27.16 -3.30
N THR A 356 -8.82 -26.88 -3.95
CA THR A 356 -8.38 -27.53 -5.20
C THR A 356 -7.39 -28.67 -4.96
N ASP A 357 -6.57 -28.58 -3.91
CA ASP A 357 -5.58 -29.59 -3.52
C ASP A 357 -5.44 -29.72 -1.99
N GLY A 358 -4.77 -30.79 -1.54
CA GLY A 358 -4.45 -31.05 -0.13
C GLY A 358 -5.61 -31.54 0.75
N PHE A 359 -6.83 -31.64 0.22
CA PHE A 359 -7.94 -32.28 0.91
C PHE A 359 -8.87 -33.09 -0.01
N ASP A 360 -9.01 -34.39 0.24
CA ASP A 360 -9.89 -35.26 -0.55
C ASP A 360 -11.35 -35.18 -0.07
N PHE A 361 -12.28 -34.73 -0.92
CA PHE A 361 -13.73 -34.67 -0.62
C PHE A 361 -14.51 -35.94 -1.02
N GLU A 362 -14.32 -37.04 -0.29
CA GLU A 362 -15.20 -38.21 -0.39
C GLU A 362 -16.38 -38.13 0.58
N GLY A 363 -17.29 -37.17 0.37
CA GLY A 363 -18.49 -37.00 1.18
C GLY A 363 -18.21 -36.44 2.59
N PHE A 364 -19.00 -35.45 2.99
CA PHE A 364 -18.90 -34.81 4.30
C PHE A 364 -19.80 -35.52 5.31
N ASP A 365 -19.30 -36.61 5.88
CA ASP A 365 -19.96 -37.25 7.03
C ASP A 365 -19.54 -36.59 8.37
N ASP A 366 -18.63 -35.62 8.35
CA ASP A 366 -18.14 -34.90 9.54
C ASP A 366 -18.19 -33.37 9.35
N GLN A 367 -19.31 -32.77 9.79
CA GLN A 367 -19.53 -31.32 9.76
C GLN A 367 -18.56 -30.57 10.68
N GLU A 368 -18.10 -31.20 11.77
CA GLU A 368 -17.19 -30.58 12.73
C GLU A 368 -15.81 -30.39 12.12
N LEU A 369 -15.28 -31.44 11.47
CA LEU A 369 -14.01 -31.36 10.75
C LEU A 369 -14.07 -30.36 9.58
N TYR A 370 -15.18 -30.31 8.85
CA TYR A 370 -15.35 -29.33 7.78
C TYR A 370 -15.32 -27.89 8.31
N ASN A 371 -16.02 -27.62 9.43
CA ASN A 371 -16.01 -26.28 10.02
C ASN A 371 -14.61 -25.89 10.50
N ILE A 372 -13.84 -26.83 11.06
CA ILE A 372 -12.45 -26.59 11.47
C ILE A 372 -11.58 -26.30 10.24
N LEU A 373 -11.76 -27.05 9.14
CA LEU A 373 -11.04 -26.83 7.89
C LEU A 373 -11.36 -25.45 7.28
N MET A 374 -12.63 -25.06 7.23
CA MET A 374 -13.03 -23.74 6.71
C MET A 374 -12.46 -22.61 7.56
N HIS A 375 -12.45 -22.75 8.89
CA HIS A 375 -11.81 -21.78 9.78
C HIS A 375 -10.29 -21.71 9.59
N PHE A 376 -9.65 -22.86 9.29
CA PHE A 376 -8.23 -22.91 8.96
C PHE A 376 -7.93 -22.19 7.63
N VAL A 377 -8.75 -22.43 6.60
CA VAL A 377 -8.59 -21.76 5.29
C VAL A 377 -8.88 -20.27 5.39
N GLU A 378 -9.85 -19.84 6.20
CA GLU A 378 -10.11 -18.42 6.47
C GLU A 378 -8.88 -17.73 7.07
N ALA A 379 -8.25 -18.34 8.08
CA ALA A 379 -7.00 -17.82 8.64
C ALA A 379 -5.83 -17.85 7.64
N ALA A 380 -5.76 -18.88 6.79
CA ALA A 380 -4.74 -18.98 5.75
C ALA A 380 -4.96 -17.98 4.60
N GLU A 381 -6.20 -17.59 4.32
CA GLU A 381 -6.53 -16.54 3.34
C GLU A 381 -6.07 -15.17 3.83
N GLU A 382 -6.28 -14.86 5.11
CA GLU A 382 -5.76 -13.63 5.74
C GLU A 382 -4.22 -13.59 5.64
N ALA A 383 -3.55 -14.66 6.10
CA ALA A 383 -2.09 -14.77 6.00
C ALA A 383 -1.56 -14.73 4.55
N PHE A 384 -2.36 -15.18 3.58
CA PHE A 384 -2.02 -15.13 2.16
C PHE A 384 -2.04 -13.71 1.62
N LEU A 385 -3.03 -12.90 1.96
CA LEU A 385 -3.05 -11.48 1.60
C LEU A 385 -1.90 -10.72 2.28
N ASP A 386 -1.63 -11.02 3.55
CA ASP A 386 -0.50 -10.45 4.29
C ASP A 386 0.85 -10.81 3.65
N ARG A 387 1.01 -12.04 3.15
CA ARG A 387 2.23 -12.45 2.44
C ARG A 387 2.41 -11.67 1.13
N ILE A 388 1.33 -11.44 0.38
CA ILE A 388 1.38 -10.62 -0.84
C ILE A 388 1.77 -9.18 -0.53
N ASP A 389 1.19 -8.60 0.53
CA ASP A 389 1.54 -7.25 1.00
C ASP A 389 3.03 -7.18 1.40
N ALA A 390 3.52 -8.15 2.16
CA ALA A 390 4.92 -8.26 2.56
C ALA A 390 5.85 -8.39 1.36
N ASP A 391 5.55 -9.27 0.39
CA ASP A 391 6.35 -9.42 -0.83
C ASP A 391 6.41 -8.12 -1.65
N ALA A 392 5.28 -7.41 -1.75
CA ALA A 392 5.21 -6.14 -2.46
C ALA A 392 6.05 -5.05 -1.78
N ASN A 393 6.15 -5.06 -0.45
CA ASN A 393 6.99 -4.15 0.34
C ASN A 393 8.48 -4.54 0.32
N GLU A 394 8.79 -5.84 0.29
CA GLU A 394 10.15 -6.36 0.16
C GLU A 394 10.72 -6.17 -1.26
N SER A 395 9.86 -6.03 -2.28
CA SER A 395 10.26 -5.91 -3.67
C SER A 395 11.10 -4.65 -3.97
N ASN A 396 12.02 -4.78 -4.93
CA ASN A 396 12.69 -3.64 -5.55
C ASN A 396 11.74 -2.79 -6.42
N LEU A 397 10.58 -3.33 -6.79
CA LEU A 397 9.54 -2.62 -7.54
C LEU A 397 8.66 -1.80 -6.57
N ASP A 398 7.86 -0.83 -7.04
CA ASP A 398 6.75 -0.39 -6.17
C ASP A 398 5.71 -1.48 -6.20
N ARG A 399 4.80 -1.40 -5.24
CA ARG A 399 3.55 -2.14 -5.17
C ARG A 399 2.87 -2.26 -6.55
N PHE A 400 2.71 -1.14 -7.28
CA PHE A 400 2.09 -1.16 -8.61
C PHE A 400 2.90 -1.99 -9.64
N ASP A 401 4.21 -1.74 -9.77
CA ASP A 401 5.09 -2.44 -10.71
C ASP A 401 5.28 -3.91 -10.31
N PHE A 402 5.22 -4.25 -9.02
CA PHE A 402 5.22 -5.62 -8.50
C PHE A 402 3.95 -6.36 -8.95
N ALA A 403 2.77 -5.75 -8.74
CA ALA A 403 1.51 -6.30 -9.25
C ALA A 403 1.57 -6.48 -10.77
N LEU A 404 2.09 -5.48 -11.48
CA LEU A 404 2.22 -5.53 -12.92
C LEU A 404 3.14 -6.69 -13.37
N LEU A 405 4.27 -6.90 -12.70
CA LEU A 405 5.16 -8.03 -12.97
C LEU A 405 4.44 -9.36 -12.82
N VAL A 406 3.76 -9.57 -11.70
CA VAL A 406 3.08 -10.85 -11.39
C VAL A 406 1.98 -11.13 -12.42
N LEU A 407 1.20 -10.12 -12.81
CA LEU A 407 0.17 -10.24 -13.83
C LEU A 407 0.74 -10.51 -15.23
N LEU A 408 1.83 -9.84 -15.61
CA LEU A 408 2.52 -10.09 -16.88
C LEU A 408 3.04 -11.54 -16.96
N CYS A 409 3.57 -12.07 -15.85
CA CYS A 409 4.02 -13.46 -15.77
C CYS A 409 2.86 -14.45 -15.86
N GLY A 410 1.64 -14.04 -15.53
CA GLY A 410 0.41 -14.83 -15.71
C GLY A 410 0.00 -15.00 -17.18
N GLY A 411 0.66 -14.30 -18.12
CA GLY A 411 0.35 -14.36 -19.55
C GLY A 411 -0.93 -13.62 -19.94
N HIS A 412 -1.40 -12.69 -19.09
CA HIS A 412 -2.58 -11.88 -19.34
C HIS A 412 -2.34 -10.84 -20.43
N SER A 413 -3.41 -10.40 -21.09
CA SER A 413 -3.33 -9.35 -22.09
C SER A 413 -3.09 -7.99 -21.44
N TYR A 414 -2.41 -7.07 -22.14
CA TYR A 414 -2.23 -5.70 -21.64
C TYR A 414 -3.56 -4.98 -21.38
N GLU A 415 -4.59 -5.28 -22.16
CA GLU A 415 -5.95 -4.73 -21.98
C GLU A 415 -6.58 -5.21 -20.66
N ASP A 416 -6.43 -6.50 -20.33
CA ASP A 416 -6.95 -7.06 -19.08
C ASP A 416 -6.22 -6.51 -17.87
N ILE A 417 -4.88 -6.46 -17.93
CA ILE A 417 -4.05 -5.91 -16.88
C ILE A 417 -4.39 -4.43 -16.63
N ALA A 418 -4.48 -3.64 -17.70
CA ALA A 418 -4.83 -2.23 -17.61
C ALA A 418 -6.21 -2.02 -16.97
N ARG A 419 -7.18 -2.89 -17.31
CA ARG A 419 -8.52 -2.87 -16.71
C ARG A 419 -8.51 -3.26 -15.23
N TRP A 420 -7.68 -4.21 -14.80
CA TRP A 420 -7.62 -4.63 -13.39
C TRP A 420 -6.86 -3.65 -12.50
N LEU A 421 -5.89 -2.92 -13.06
CA LEU A 421 -5.09 -1.92 -12.34
C LEU A 421 -5.56 -0.48 -12.57
N ASP A 422 -6.75 -0.28 -13.14
CA ASP A 422 -7.36 1.02 -13.47
C ASP A 422 -6.39 2.00 -14.17
N THR A 423 -5.65 1.51 -15.18
CA THR A 423 -4.64 2.28 -15.92
C THR A 423 -4.82 2.19 -17.46
N ASP A 424 -3.93 2.83 -18.23
CA ASP A 424 -3.92 2.75 -19.69
C ASP A 424 -3.06 1.57 -20.19
N GLU A 425 -3.53 0.88 -21.23
CA GLU A 425 -2.81 -0.22 -21.89
C GLU A 425 -1.38 0.18 -22.32
N LYS A 426 -1.19 1.43 -22.78
CA LYS A 426 0.13 1.92 -23.18
C LYS A 426 1.07 2.08 -22.01
N TYR A 427 0.54 2.37 -20.83
CA TYR A 427 1.33 2.48 -19.61
C TYR A 427 1.87 1.11 -19.19
N VAL A 428 1.03 0.08 -19.22
CA VAL A 428 1.41 -1.33 -19.01
C VAL A 428 2.55 -1.73 -19.96
N GLN A 429 2.38 -1.47 -21.26
CA GLN A 429 3.40 -1.77 -22.29
C GLN A 429 4.73 -1.05 -22.04
N ARG A 430 4.67 0.21 -21.59
CA ARG A 430 5.88 0.98 -21.27
C ARG A 430 6.60 0.39 -20.05
N LYS A 431 5.85 0.05 -19.01
CA LYS A 431 6.39 -0.44 -17.74
C LYS A 431 6.96 -1.85 -17.83
N GLU A 432 6.43 -2.72 -18.69
CA GLU A 432 6.99 -4.06 -18.93
C GLU A 432 8.52 -4.04 -19.18
N ASN A 433 9.00 -3.09 -19.99
CA ASN A 433 10.44 -2.93 -20.26
C ASN A 433 11.25 -2.51 -19.02
N VAL A 434 10.68 -1.60 -18.22
CA VAL A 434 11.31 -1.07 -17.01
C VAL A 434 11.37 -2.17 -15.94
N ILE A 435 10.27 -2.89 -15.76
CA ILE A 435 10.13 -4.00 -14.81
C ILE A 435 11.13 -5.11 -15.14
N ALA A 436 11.19 -5.56 -16.40
CA ALA A 436 12.11 -6.62 -16.80
C ALA A 436 13.59 -6.26 -16.54
N TRP A 437 13.94 -4.97 -16.60
CA TRP A 437 15.28 -4.48 -16.28
C TRP A 437 15.52 -4.34 -14.78
N ARG A 438 14.51 -3.94 -14.00
CA ARG A 438 14.62 -3.65 -12.56
C ARG A 438 14.41 -4.85 -11.65
N ALA A 439 13.65 -5.85 -12.08
CA ALA A 439 13.40 -7.04 -11.30
C ALA A 439 14.73 -7.64 -10.83
N SER A 440 14.87 -7.83 -9.52
CA SER A 440 16.09 -8.29 -8.86
C SER A 440 16.20 -9.82 -8.95
N LYS A 441 16.93 -10.44 -8.02
CA LYS A 441 16.91 -11.90 -7.88
C LYS A 441 15.66 -12.37 -7.13
N PHE A 442 15.19 -11.58 -6.16
CA PHE A 442 14.01 -11.88 -5.34
C PHE A 442 12.77 -12.11 -6.23
N GLU A 443 12.40 -11.12 -7.06
CA GLU A 443 11.21 -11.25 -7.90
C GLU A 443 11.34 -12.38 -8.93
N LYS A 444 12.55 -12.66 -9.42
CA LYS A 444 12.79 -13.75 -10.36
C LYS A 444 12.66 -15.13 -9.71
N ASP A 445 13.04 -15.24 -8.45
CA ASP A 445 12.87 -16.47 -7.68
C ASP A 445 11.36 -16.72 -7.40
N LEU A 446 10.56 -15.66 -7.29
CA LEU A 446 9.11 -15.72 -7.07
C LEU A 446 8.28 -16.10 -8.31
N VAL A 447 8.64 -15.56 -9.49
CA VAL A 447 7.84 -15.72 -10.74
C VAL A 447 8.50 -16.62 -11.80
N GLU A 448 9.62 -17.25 -11.47
CA GLU A 448 10.49 -18.08 -12.33
C GLU A 448 11.09 -17.38 -13.57
N GLU A 449 10.29 -17.11 -14.61
CA GLU A 449 10.75 -16.50 -15.86
C GLU A 449 9.92 -15.26 -16.22
N ILE A 450 10.59 -14.11 -16.23
CA ILE A 450 9.98 -12.84 -16.63
C ILE A 450 9.87 -12.80 -18.17
N PRO A 451 8.67 -12.56 -18.73
CA PRO A 451 8.47 -12.52 -20.17
C PRO A 451 9.32 -11.43 -20.82
N ARG A 452 9.71 -11.66 -22.08
CA ARG A 452 10.44 -10.65 -22.86
C ARG A 452 9.44 -9.61 -23.40
N PRO A 453 9.78 -8.32 -23.34
CA PRO A 453 8.86 -7.28 -23.79
C PRO A 453 8.42 -7.42 -25.25
N GLU A 454 7.13 -7.20 -25.52
CA GLU A 454 6.59 -7.20 -26.87
C GLU A 454 6.73 -5.80 -27.50
N ASN A 455 7.69 -5.62 -28.42
CA ASN A 455 7.88 -4.40 -29.24
C ASN A 455 7.83 -3.05 -28.47
N PRO A 456 8.96 -2.57 -27.91
CA PRO A 456 8.97 -1.40 -27.02
C PRO A 456 8.38 -0.14 -27.66
N ILE A 457 7.40 0.46 -26.98
CA ILE A 457 6.83 1.77 -27.33
C ILE A 457 7.57 2.84 -26.52
N TRP A 458 8.26 3.72 -27.22
CA TRP A 458 8.88 4.91 -26.63
C TRP A 458 7.83 6.03 -26.51
N PRO A 459 7.92 6.91 -25.48
CA PRO A 459 7.11 8.12 -25.44
C PRO A 459 7.33 8.88 -26.76
N SER A 460 6.26 9.23 -27.46
CA SER A 460 6.38 10.13 -28.59
C SER A 460 6.94 11.46 -28.07
N GLU A 461 8.12 11.86 -28.55
CA GLU A 461 8.66 13.20 -28.34
C GLU A 461 7.57 14.21 -28.70
N VAL A 462 7.08 14.93 -27.69
CA VAL A 462 6.41 16.23 -27.77
C VAL A 462 5.25 16.27 -28.79
N ALA A 463 4.00 16.33 -28.31
CA ALA A 463 3.01 17.13 -29.04
C ALA A 463 3.58 18.56 -29.02
N GLU A 464 4.28 18.94 -30.08
CA GLU A 464 4.78 20.29 -30.29
C GLU A 464 3.63 21.24 -29.95
N ASP A 465 3.86 22.14 -28.99
CA ASP A 465 3.12 23.38 -28.89
C ASP A 465 3.12 24.00 -30.30
N GLU A 466 2.05 23.79 -31.06
CA GLU A 466 1.78 24.52 -32.28
C GLU A 466 1.52 25.98 -31.90
N GLY A 467 2.62 26.71 -31.77
CA GLY A 467 2.74 28.09 -32.21
C GLY A 467 1.97 29.13 -31.42
N ASP A 468 2.49 29.49 -30.24
CA ASP A 468 2.35 30.87 -29.78
C ASP A 468 3.37 31.75 -30.52
N THR A 469 3.04 32.08 -31.77
CA THR A 469 3.68 33.16 -32.52
C THR A 469 2.83 34.42 -32.43
N CYS A 470 3.41 35.40 -31.71
CA CYS A 470 3.13 36.84 -31.63
C CYS A 470 2.16 37.36 -30.58
#